data_AF-A0AAJ0AHF4-F1
#
_entry.id   AF-A0AAJ0AHF4-F1
#
_cell.length_a   1.000
_cell.length_b   1.000
_cell.length_c   1.000
_cell.angle_alpha   90.00
_cell.angle_beta   90.00
_cell.angle_gamma   90.00
#
_symmetry.space_group_name_H-M   'P 1'
#
loop_
_entity.id
_entity.type
_entity.pdbx_description
1 polymer ?
#
loop_
_entity_poly.entity_id
_entity_poly.type
_entity_poly.pdbx_seq_one_letter_code
_entity_poly.pdbx_strand_id
1 'polypeptide(L)'
;MFELLIEKLSLNKSIRDIVSFFYMRNMHTEEVLSMPYNERRKGSVVEASYTLRYPEHKPDLDKWVIRQTGVYHRCDSTSGQTLFIMFNPVPNAKASITAAEWLSSRVGGSETDPVWLHKILLETYFPAWRFYIASLERQFLPLSYNTLVNFINEPSTLNPSHLTTLVNLSNHFLTTSSILNSSEETLRELSNLCAHCLKGTNADLLQESISEFENFQRQCRMFSHTATDLYHRVQTTSQLLANTLSFREQLDSRKQNENMLRLNKSVVFITTLTLLYLPPSFIATFFGMNFFDMDSVTGRIISSPMIWIYVLCSVLLTTATFGTYYTMREGSFLNLKVSGLRDLSWRGLFYRKQHNRAVELNALPV
;
A
#
# COMPACT_ATOMS: atom_id res chain seq x y z
N MET A 1 -17.05 6.16 41.55
CA MET A 1 -15.75 5.81 42.18
C MET A 1 -14.64 6.76 41.74
N PHE A 2 -14.40 6.95 40.44
CA PHE A 2 -13.34 7.86 39.95
C PHE A 2 -13.54 9.33 40.35
N GLU A 3 -14.77 9.87 40.25
CA GLU A 3 -15.08 11.24 40.70
C GLU A 3 -14.84 11.47 42.20
N LEU A 4 -15.16 10.47 43.03
CA LEU A 4 -14.91 10.51 44.49
C LEU A 4 -13.41 10.56 44.82
N LEU A 5 -12.57 9.91 44.01
CA LEU A 5 -11.10 9.97 44.14
C LEU A 5 -10.57 11.36 43.77
N ILE A 6 -11.09 11.97 42.70
CA ILE A 6 -10.73 13.33 42.26
C ILE A 6 -11.05 14.36 43.34
N GLU A 7 -12.26 14.31 43.89
CA GLU A 7 -12.68 15.23 44.95
C GLU A 7 -11.86 15.03 46.23
N LYS A 8 -11.68 13.77 46.67
CA LYS A 8 -10.98 13.47 47.93
C LYS A 8 -9.49 13.82 47.90
N LEU A 9 -8.84 13.66 46.75
CA LEU A 9 -7.41 13.96 46.57
C LEU A 9 -7.15 15.37 46.02
N SER A 10 -8.21 16.17 45.81
CA SER A 10 -8.13 17.52 45.22
C SER A 10 -7.36 17.52 43.89
N LEU A 11 -7.62 16.54 43.03
CA LEU A 11 -6.89 16.33 41.78
C LEU A 11 -7.39 17.26 40.68
N ASN A 12 -6.51 17.55 39.72
CA ASN A 12 -6.88 18.32 38.54
C ASN A 12 -7.88 17.60 37.63
N LYS A 13 -8.61 18.37 36.84
CA LYS A 13 -9.44 17.86 35.75
C LYS A 13 -8.62 17.17 34.65
N SER A 14 -7.32 17.46 34.51
CA SER A 14 -6.45 16.80 33.51
C SER A 14 -6.35 15.28 33.67
N ILE A 15 -6.68 14.74 34.85
CA ILE A 15 -6.78 13.30 35.04
C ILE A 15 -7.94 12.67 34.24
N ARG A 16 -9.00 13.44 33.95
CA ARG A 16 -10.10 13.00 33.07
C ARG A 16 -9.63 12.86 31.63
N ASP A 17 -8.73 13.74 31.22
CA ASP A 17 -8.15 13.70 29.88
C ASP A 17 -7.41 12.37 29.71
N ILE A 18 -6.57 11.95 30.68
CA ILE A 18 -5.88 10.65 30.63
C ILE A 18 -6.86 9.51 30.36
N VAL A 19 -7.96 9.42 31.13
CA VAL A 19 -8.95 8.35 30.98
C VAL A 19 -9.63 8.36 29.62
N SER A 20 -9.85 9.54 29.03
CA SER A 20 -10.45 9.66 27.70
C SER A 20 -9.60 9.03 26.58
N PHE A 21 -8.29 8.84 26.79
CA PHE A 21 -7.40 8.16 25.83
C PHE A 21 -7.41 6.63 25.96
N PHE A 22 -8.15 6.05 26.91
CA PHE A 22 -8.30 4.60 27.08
C PHE A 22 -9.66 4.12 26.54
N TYR A 23 -9.78 4.02 25.22
CA TYR A 23 -10.93 3.42 24.53
C TYR A 23 -10.47 2.34 23.55
N MET A 24 -11.37 1.42 23.17
CA MET A 24 -11.04 0.38 22.18
C MET A 24 -10.74 1.00 20.82
N ARG A 25 -9.58 0.63 20.26
CA ARG A 25 -9.16 1.01 18.92
C ARG A 25 -9.14 -0.22 18.04
N ASN A 26 -9.69 -0.09 16.84
CA ASN A 26 -9.89 -1.23 15.94
C ASN A 26 -8.93 -1.19 14.73
N MET A 27 -8.30 -0.04 14.46
CA MET A 27 -7.38 0.13 13.33
C MET A 27 -5.96 0.46 13.77
N HIS A 28 -4.95 -0.10 13.08
CA HIS A 28 -3.53 0.19 13.33
C HIS A 28 -3.16 1.67 13.16
N THR A 29 -3.88 2.41 12.31
CA THR A 29 -3.69 3.86 12.14
C THR A 29 -4.12 4.66 13.35
N GLU A 30 -5.05 4.13 14.16
CA GLU A 30 -5.49 4.77 15.40
C GLU A 30 -4.50 4.53 16.54
N GLU A 31 -3.55 3.60 16.42
CA GLU A 31 -2.60 3.23 17.49
C GLU A 31 -1.59 4.35 17.83
N VAL A 32 -1.57 5.44 17.07
CA VAL A 32 -0.64 6.57 17.25
C VAL A 32 -1.16 7.65 18.22
N LEU A 33 -2.47 7.79 18.44
CA LEU A 33 -3.04 8.90 19.23
C LEU A 33 -2.74 8.80 20.74
N SER A 34 -1.63 9.33 21.24
CA SER A 34 -1.31 9.42 22.68
C SER A 34 -1.77 10.76 23.28
N MET A 35 -2.04 10.78 24.58
CA MET A 35 -2.10 12.04 25.32
C MET A 35 -0.68 12.60 25.40
N PRO A 36 -0.44 13.85 24.92
CA PRO A 36 0.85 14.50 25.09
C PRO A 36 1.12 14.81 26.56
N TYR A 37 2.36 15.16 26.86
CA TYR A 37 2.69 15.70 28.17
C TYR A 37 1.89 16.98 28.44
N ASN A 38 1.17 17.00 29.55
CA ASN A 38 0.41 18.15 30.01
C ASN A 38 0.80 18.44 31.46
N GLU A 39 1.18 19.69 31.72
CA GLU A 39 1.63 20.15 33.02
C GLU A 39 0.89 21.40 33.44
N ARG A 40 0.57 21.46 34.74
CA ARG A 40 0.00 22.63 35.37
C ARG A 40 0.77 22.98 36.63
N ARG A 41 1.04 24.27 36.77
CA ARG A 41 1.76 24.83 37.93
C ARG A 41 0.83 25.73 38.71
N LYS A 42 0.78 25.54 40.03
CA LYS A 42 0.05 26.41 40.95
C LYS A 42 0.88 26.61 42.21
N GLY A 43 1.63 27.72 42.26
CA GLY A 43 2.52 28.02 43.38
C GLY A 43 3.65 26.99 43.48
N SER A 44 3.74 26.32 44.62
CA SER A 44 4.72 25.25 44.90
C SER A 44 4.36 23.88 44.33
N VAL A 45 3.12 23.72 43.85
CA VAL A 45 2.57 22.45 43.35
C VAL A 45 2.69 22.38 41.83
N VAL A 46 3.23 21.27 41.35
CA VAL A 46 3.30 20.89 39.93
C VAL A 46 2.49 19.61 39.74
N GLU A 47 1.62 19.61 38.74
CA GLU A 47 0.84 18.44 38.33
C GLU A 47 1.15 18.14 36.87
N ALA A 48 1.66 16.95 36.60
CA ALA A 48 2.00 16.47 35.27
C ALA A 48 1.19 15.22 34.92
N SER A 49 0.83 15.11 33.64
CA SER A 49 0.02 14.01 33.11
C SER A 49 0.47 13.66 31.70
N TYR A 50 0.61 12.37 31.42
CA TYR A 50 0.95 11.89 30.08
C TYR A 50 0.55 10.43 29.89
N THR A 51 0.59 9.96 28.64
CA THR A 51 0.51 8.53 28.33
C THR A 51 1.80 8.05 27.67
N LEU A 52 2.25 6.86 28.06
CA LEU A 52 3.40 6.19 27.46
C LEU A 52 2.92 4.94 26.72
N ARG A 53 3.35 4.80 25.47
CA ARG A 53 3.15 3.58 24.70
C ARG A 53 4.42 2.75 24.62
N TYR A 54 4.23 1.45 24.61
CA TYR A 54 5.33 0.51 24.57
C TYR A 54 4.90 -0.82 23.94
N PRO A 55 5.84 -1.52 23.28
CA PRO A 55 5.60 -2.86 22.78
C PRO A 55 5.69 -3.87 23.93
N GLU A 56 4.80 -4.85 23.90
CA GLU A 56 4.80 -5.99 24.80
C GLU A 56 4.71 -7.27 23.96
N HIS A 57 5.63 -8.20 24.19
CA HIS A 57 5.58 -9.52 23.57
C HIS A 57 4.64 -10.42 24.37
N LYS A 58 3.68 -11.03 23.68
CA LYS A 58 2.81 -12.07 24.24
C LYS A 58 3.36 -13.45 23.85
N PRO A 59 3.96 -14.20 24.78
CA PRO A 59 4.54 -15.51 24.48
C PRO A 59 3.51 -16.49 23.93
N ASP A 60 2.29 -16.48 24.48
CA ASP A 60 1.21 -17.42 24.11
C ASP A 60 0.80 -17.34 22.64
N LEU A 61 0.94 -16.15 22.03
CA LEU A 61 0.54 -15.87 20.65
C LEU A 61 1.74 -15.62 19.73
N ASP A 62 2.95 -15.67 20.28
CA ASP A 62 4.20 -15.19 19.67
C ASP A 62 4.04 -13.87 18.89
N LYS A 63 3.30 -12.93 19.50
CA LYS A 63 2.90 -11.69 18.84
C LYS A 63 3.24 -10.49 19.70
N TRP A 64 3.75 -9.46 19.03
CA TRP A 64 3.93 -8.14 19.62
C TRP A 64 2.63 -7.34 19.59
N VAL A 65 2.33 -6.68 20.71
CA VAL A 65 1.20 -5.75 20.81
C VAL A 65 1.68 -4.42 21.38
N ILE A 66 1.14 -3.32 20.89
CA ILE A 66 1.36 -2.01 21.48
C ILE A 66 0.39 -1.82 22.65
N ARG A 67 0.94 -1.48 23.81
CA ARG A 67 0.19 -1.15 25.03
C ARG A 67 0.32 0.33 25.34
N GLN A 68 -0.54 0.81 26.22
CA GLN A 68 -0.53 2.17 26.72
C GLN A 68 -0.73 2.16 28.23
N THR A 69 0.07 2.97 28.91
CA THR A 69 -0.06 3.27 30.34
C THR A 69 -0.16 4.78 30.52
N GLY A 70 -0.98 5.22 31.48
CA GLY A 70 -1.16 6.63 31.80
C GLY A 70 -0.51 6.94 33.14
N VAL A 71 0.10 8.11 33.24
CA VAL A 71 0.73 8.57 34.48
C VAL A 71 0.20 9.94 34.81
N TYR A 72 -0.23 10.10 36.05
CA TYR A 72 -0.48 11.39 36.68
C TYR A 72 0.47 11.51 37.86
N HIS A 73 1.23 12.60 37.90
CA HIS A 73 2.18 12.92 38.94
C HIS A 73 1.85 14.29 39.51
N ARG A 74 1.72 14.38 40.83
CA ARG A 74 1.61 15.65 41.56
C ARG A 74 2.75 15.74 42.56
N CYS A 75 3.52 16.81 42.50
CA CYS A 75 4.62 17.10 43.40
C CYS A 75 4.40 18.47 44.05
N ASP A 76 4.61 18.55 45.35
CA ASP A 76 4.64 19.81 46.09
C ASP A 76 6.05 20.06 46.62
N SER A 77 6.73 21.03 46.02
CA SER A 77 8.10 21.42 46.38
C SER A 77 8.25 21.98 47.79
N THR A 78 7.16 22.46 48.41
CA THR A 78 7.22 23.02 49.78
C THR A 78 7.03 21.98 50.87
N SER A 79 6.14 21.00 50.64
CA SER A 79 5.89 19.92 51.60
C SER A 79 6.73 18.68 51.35
N GLY A 80 7.40 18.58 50.20
CA GLY A 80 8.13 17.40 49.76
C GLY A 80 7.23 16.20 49.42
N GLN A 81 5.90 16.39 49.40
CA GLN A 81 4.95 15.32 49.12
C GLN A 81 4.81 15.08 47.62
N THR A 82 4.86 13.81 47.23
CA THR A 82 4.61 13.34 45.87
C THR A 82 3.44 12.36 45.84
N LEU A 83 2.59 12.47 44.82
CA LEU A 83 1.46 11.60 44.57
C LEU A 83 1.52 11.11 43.13
N PHE A 84 1.46 9.80 42.95
CA PHE A 84 1.39 9.16 41.65
C PHE A 84 0.07 8.41 41.48
N ILE A 85 -0.53 8.52 40.30
CA ILE A 85 -1.65 7.69 39.87
C ILE A 85 -1.28 7.08 38.51
N MET A 86 -1.28 5.75 38.46
CA MET A 86 -0.89 4.97 37.29
C MET A 86 -2.11 4.23 36.73
N PHE A 87 -2.34 4.39 35.43
CA PHE A 87 -3.40 3.73 34.69
C PHE A 87 -2.80 2.58 33.90
N ASN A 88 -3.07 1.34 34.33
CA ASN A 88 -2.52 0.14 33.71
C ASN A 88 -3.51 -0.54 32.77
N PRO A 89 -3.04 -1.06 31.62
CA PRO A 89 -3.90 -1.75 30.66
C PRO A 89 -4.28 -3.17 31.10
N VAL A 90 -3.54 -3.76 32.04
CA VAL A 90 -3.76 -5.13 32.53
C VAL A 90 -3.56 -5.20 34.04
N PRO A 91 -4.30 -6.08 34.75
CA PRO A 91 -3.96 -6.42 36.13
C PRO A 91 -2.56 -7.05 36.17
N ASN A 92 -1.77 -6.75 37.21
CA ASN A 92 -0.41 -7.26 37.39
C ASN A 92 0.57 -6.84 36.27
N ALA A 93 0.41 -5.63 35.72
CA ALA A 93 1.37 -5.07 34.78
C ALA A 93 2.79 -5.05 35.39
N LYS A 94 3.83 -5.39 34.61
CA LYS A 94 5.22 -5.52 35.09
C LYS A 94 5.67 -4.31 35.92
N ALA A 95 5.46 -3.10 35.40
CA ALA A 95 5.88 -1.89 36.10
C ALA A 95 5.10 -1.64 37.41
N SER A 96 3.85 -2.12 37.52
CA SER A 96 3.09 -2.02 38.77
C SER A 96 3.63 -2.95 39.86
N ILE A 97 4.10 -4.14 39.46
CA ILE A 97 4.76 -5.10 40.36
C ILE A 97 6.11 -4.53 40.80
N THR A 98 6.94 -4.10 39.84
CA THR A 98 8.25 -3.48 40.13
C THR A 98 8.11 -2.25 41.02
N ALA A 99 7.09 -1.41 40.80
CA ALA A 99 6.84 -0.25 41.66
C ALA A 99 6.41 -0.65 43.08
N ALA A 100 5.57 -1.69 43.22
CA ALA A 100 5.16 -2.19 44.53
C ALA A 100 6.33 -2.83 45.30
N GLU A 101 7.20 -3.58 44.62
CA GLU A 101 8.43 -4.14 45.17
C GLU A 101 9.39 -3.04 45.61
N TRP A 102 9.60 -2.02 44.76
CA TRP A 102 10.43 -0.87 45.07
C TRP A 102 9.94 -0.14 46.33
N LEU A 103 8.64 0.14 46.43
CA LEU A 103 8.04 0.76 47.62
C LEU A 103 8.22 -0.11 48.88
N SER A 104 8.04 -1.42 48.74
CA SER A 104 8.20 -2.37 49.86
C SER A 104 9.64 -2.44 50.37
N SER A 105 10.63 -2.29 49.49
CA SER A 105 12.06 -2.29 49.86
C SER A 105 12.54 -0.99 50.53
N ARG A 106 11.79 0.11 50.39
CA ARG A 106 12.16 1.47 50.85
C ARG A 106 11.55 1.85 52.20
N VAL A 107 10.94 0.92 52.92
CA VAL A 107 10.36 1.16 54.26
C VAL A 107 11.50 1.44 55.26
N GLY A 108 11.99 2.69 55.28
CA GLY A 108 13.16 3.10 56.05
C GLY A 108 13.71 4.49 55.70
N GLY A 109 12.88 5.54 55.77
CA GLY A 109 13.30 6.94 56.02
C GLY A 109 14.26 7.66 55.07
N SER A 110 14.71 7.06 53.96
CA SER A 110 15.58 7.72 52.98
C SER A 110 14.75 8.66 52.09
N GLU A 111 15.28 9.84 51.77
CA GLU A 111 14.71 10.76 50.77
C GLU A 111 14.48 10.01 49.46
N THR A 112 13.21 9.84 49.10
CA THR A 112 12.81 9.18 47.86
C THR A 112 12.86 10.17 46.70
N ASP A 113 13.59 9.80 45.65
CA ASP A 113 13.61 10.52 44.37
C ASP A 113 12.17 10.85 43.91
N PRO A 114 11.76 12.14 43.80
CA PRO A 114 10.42 12.55 43.42
C PRO A 114 9.95 12.04 42.05
N VAL A 115 10.88 11.63 41.17
CA VAL A 115 10.58 11.17 39.80
C VAL A 115 10.79 9.66 39.62
N TRP A 116 10.97 8.91 40.71
CA TRP A 116 11.27 7.47 40.72
C TRP A 116 10.35 6.63 39.84
N LEU A 117 9.03 6.89 39.88
CA LEU A 117 8.06 6.06 39.15
C LEU A 117 8.18 6.25 37.63
N HIS A 118 8.54 7.45 37.19
CA HIS A 118 8.80 7.71 35.77
C HIS A 118 9.99 6.88 35.28
N LYS A 119 11.05 6.78 36.09
CA LYS A 119 12.24 5.96 35.78
C LYS A 119 11.90 4.48 35.70
N ILE A 120 11.20 3.94 36.70
CA ILE A 120 10.77 2.52 36.71
C ILE A 120 9.95 2.18 35.47
N LEU A 121 9.02 3.05 35.07
CA LEU A 121 8.21 2.83 33.86
C LEU A 121 9.06 2.73 32.60
N LEU A 122 10.04 3.63 32.44
CA LEU A 122 10.94 3.64 31.31
C LEU A 122 11.85 2.41 31.32
N GLU A 123 12.51 2.13 32.44
CA GLU A 123 13.38 0.95 32.58
C GLU A 123 12.64 -0.35 32.28
N THR A 124 11.38 -0.46 32.71
CA THR A 124 10.58 -1.68 32.52
C THR A 124 10.20 -1.89 31.05
N TYR A 125 9.79 -0.83 30.35
CA TYR A 125 9.11 -0.98 29.05
C TYR A 125 9.94 -0.56 27.85
N PHE A 126 10.89 0.35 28.02
CA PHE A 126 11.68 0.91 26.92
C PHE A 126 12.61 -0.11 26.23
N PRO A 127 13.28 -1.05 26.95
CA PRO A 127 14.12 -2.06 26.32
C PRO A 127 13.40 -2.92 25.28
N ALA A 128 12.07 -3.07 25.39
CA ALA A 128 11.26 -3.87 24.48
C ALA A 128 11.25 -3.32 23.04
N TRP A 129 11.46 -2.01 22.85
CA TRP A 129 11.48 -1.38 21.51
C TRP A 129 12.53 -1.98 20.59
N ARG A 130 13.73 -2.27 21.11
CA ARG A 130 14.81 -2.90 20.33
C ARG A 130 14.38 -4.24 19.76
N PHE A 131 13.75 -5.08 20.59
CA PHE A 131 13.31 -6.42 20.18
C PHE A 131 12.12 -6.36 19.22
N TYR A 132 11.21 -5.43 19.45
CA TYR A 132 10.08 -5.20 18.55
C TYR A 132 10.53 -4.77 17.16
N ILE A 133 11.40 -3.76 17.05
CA ILE A 133 11.94 -3.29 15.75
C ILE A 133 12.69 -4.42 15.05
N ALA A 134 13.52 -5.18 15.78
CA ALA A 134 14.24 -6.32 15.22
C ALA A 134 13.28 -7.41 14.70
N SER A 135 12.12 -7.60 15.33
CA SER A 135 11.11 -8.56 14.86
C SER A 135 10.45 -8.15 13.54
N LEU A 136 10.23 -6.84 13.35
CA LEU A 136 9.72 -6.28 12.10
C LEU A 136 10.78 -6.37 11.00
N GLU A 137 12.02 -6.05 11.34
CA GLU A 137 13.15 -6.16 10.41
C GLU A 137 13.37 -7.60 9.92
N ARG A 138 13.28 -8.60 10.82
CA ARG A 138 13.36 -10.02 10.44
C ARG A 138 12.28 -10.45 9.45
N GLN A 139 11.09 -9.85 9.49
CA GLN A 139 10.03 -10.11 8.51
C GLN A 139 10.32 -9.41 7.18
N PHE A 140 10.89 -8.21 7.23
CA PHE A 140 11.20 -7.41 6.05
C PHE A 140 12.38 -7.95 5.22
N LEU A 141 13.49 -8.33 5.86
CA LEU A 141 14.74 -8.67 5.16
C LEU A 141 14.59 -9.78 4.10
N PRO A 142 13.92 -10.92 4.39
CA PRO A 142 13.71 -11.97 3.39
C PRO A 142 12.86 -11.49 2.20
N LEU A 143 11.84 -10.67 2.44
CA LEU A 143 10.99 -10.11 1.39
C LEU A 143 11.77 -9.18 0.47
N SER A 144 12.63 -8.33 1.04
CA SER A 144 13.49 -7.43 0.27
C SER A 144 14.48 -8.21 -0.59
N TYR A 145 15.15 -9.20 0.00
CA TYR A 145 16.09 -10.06 -0.74
C TYR A 145 15.42 -10.83 -1.88
N ASN A 146 14.30 -11.51 -1.60
CA ASN A 146 13.58 -12.27 -2.62
C ASN A 146 13.08 -11.38 -3.77
N THR A 147 12.63 -10.15 -3.47
CA THR A 147 12.23 -9.18 -4.50
C THR A 147 13.40 -8.81 -5.41
N LEU A 148 14.58 -8.56 -4.84
CA LEU A 148 15.79 -8.21 -5.60
C LEU A 148 16.30 -9.38 -6.45
N VAL A 149 16.31 -10.60 -5.92
CA VAL A 149 16.79 -11.79 -6.65
C VAL A 149 15.84 -12.16 -7.79
N ASN A 150 14.53 -12.15 -7.55
CA ASN A 150 13.53 -12.50 -8.56
C ASN A 150 13.42 -11.46 -9.67
N PHE A 151 13.80 -10.20 -9.40
CA PHE A 151 13.93 -9.18 -10.43
C PHE A 151 14.99 -9.55 -11.48
N ILE A 152 16.10 -10.17 -11.05
CA ILE A 152 17.25 -10.47 -11.93
C ILE A 152 17.07 -11.81 -12.66
N ASN A 153 16.66 -12.86 -11.93
CA ASN A 153 16.81 -14.23 -12.43
C ASN A 153 15.50 -14.80 -13.01
N GLU A 154 14.41 -14.79 -12.25
CA GLU A 154 13.13 -15.40 -12.65
C GLU A 154 11.94 -14.72 -11.94
N PRO A 155 11.18 -13.82 -12.62
CA PRO A 155 10.05 -13.10 -12.01
C PRO A 155 8.79 -13.97 -11.77
N SER A 156 8.90 -15.30 -11.92
CA SER A 156 7.80 -16.27 -11.87
C SER A 156 7.28 -16.58 -10.45
N THR A 157 8.03 -16.28 -9.39
CA THR A 157 7.71 -16.65 -8.00
C THR A 157 7.09 -15.52 -7.15
N LEU A 158 6.86 -14.33 -7.71
CA LEU A 158 6.38 -13.16 -6.97
C LEU A 158 4.84 -13.16 -6.81
N ASN A 159 4.37 -13.25 -5.57
CA ASN A 159 2.95 -13.24 -5.22
C ASN A 159 2.48 -11.81 -4.86
N PRO A 160 1.32 -11.34 -5.37
CA PRO A 160 0.70 -10.09 -4.94
C PRO A 160 0.53 -9.94 -3.42
N SER A 161 0.41 -11.03 -2.66
CA SER A 161 0.34 -11.01 -1.19
C SER A 161 1.57 -10.37 -0.54
N HIS A 162 2.74 -10.41 -1.20
CA HIS A 162 3.96 -9.78 -0.69
C HIS A 162 3.83 -8.25 -0.65
N LEU A 163 3.08 -7.64 -1.57
CA LEU A 163 2.79 -6.20 -1.53
C LEU A 163 1.96 -5.85 -0.29
N THR A 164 0.93 -6.63 0.02
CA THR A 164 0.11 -6.42 1.21
C THR A 164 0.95 -6.51 2.49
N THR A 165 1.85 -7.50 2.58
CA THR A 165 2.76 -7.64 3.73
C THR A 165 3.72 -6.45 3.84
N LEU A 166 4.29 -5.98 2.73
CA LEU A 166 5.17 -4.80 2.72
C LEU A 166 4.42 -3.54 3.14
N VAL A 167 3.20 -3.32 2.65
CA VAL A 167 2.35 -2.20 3.08
C VAL A 167 2.06 -2.27 4.58
N ASN A 168 1.76 -3.47 5.10
CA ASN A 168 1.53 -3.64 6.53
C ASN A 168 2.80 -3.33 7.36
N LEU A 169 3.96 -3.86 6.96
CA LEU A 169 5.25 -3.56 7.59
C LEU A 169 5.57 -2.06 7.54
N SER A 170 5.28 -1.41 6.42
CA SER A 170 5.44 0.04 6.27
C SER A 170 4.61 0.81 7.29
N ASN A 171 3.33 0.45 7.47
CA ASN A 171 2.48 1.06 8.49
C ASN A 171 3.04 0.84 9.90
N HIS A 172 3.54 -0.35 10.21
CA HIS A 172 4.17 -0.63 11.50
C HIS A 172 5.40 0.23 11.77
N PHE A 173 6.29 0.40 10.78
CA PHE A 173 7.47 1.25 10.94
C PHE A 173 7.11 2.73 11.10
N LEU A 174 6.12 3.22 10.35
CA LEU A 174 5.61 4.59 10.47
C LEU A 174 5.01 4.85 11.87
N THR A 175 4.14 3.94 12.34
CA THR A 175 3.56 4.00 13.69
C THR A 175 4.64 3.96 14.77
N THR A 176 5.66 3.10 14.59
CA THR A 176 6.79 2.99 15.53
C THR A 176 7.56 4.30 15.65
N SER A 177 7.92 4.92 14.52
CA SER A 177 8.61 6.22 14.54
C SER A 177 7.76 7.30 15.20
N SER A 178 6.45 7.36 14.90
CA SER A 178 5.57 8.36 15.48
C SER A 178 5.41 8.22 16.99
N ILE A 179 5.24 6.99 17.50
CA ILE A 179 5.15 6.72 18.95
C ILE A 179 6.46 7.11 19.66
N LEU A 180 7.61 6.77 19.06
CA LEU A 180 8.92 7.09 19.63
C LEU A 180 9.19 8.59 19.62
N ASN A 181 8.79 9.33 18.58
CA ASN A 181 8.90 10.79 18.56
C ASN A 181 8.03 11.45 19.64
N SER A 182 6.79 10.97 19.84
CA SER A 182 5.92 11.45 20.94
C SER A 182 6.50 11.13 22.32
N SER A 183 7.15 9.97 22.45
CA SER A 183 7.82 9.57 23.69
C SER A 183 9.08 10.41 23.95
N GLU A 184 9.82 10.78 22.89
CA GLU A 184 10.97 11.69 22.98
C GLU A 184 10.56 13.07 23.53
N GLU A 185 9.44 13.61 23.04
CA GLU A 185 8.89 14.88 23.52
C GLU A 185 8.46 14.78 24.99
N THR A 186 7.79 13.70 25.37
CA THR A 186 7.41 13.46 26.77
C THR A 186 8.64 13.37 27.68
N LEU A 187 9.69 12.69 27.25
CA LEU A 187 10.96 12.57 27.99
C LEU A 187 11.65 13.92 28.17
N ARG A 188 11.64 14.77 27.13
CA ARG A 188 12.18 16.14 27.21
C ARG A 188 11.46 16.94 28.29
N GLU A 189 10.14 16.85 28.35
CA GLU A 189 9.37 17.57 29.39
C GLU A 189 9.53 16.96 30.78
N LEU A 190 9.73 15.64 30.88
CA LEU A 190 10.08 15.00 32.16
C LEU A 190 11.44 15.47 32.70
N SER A 191 12.44 15.65 31.84
CA SER A 191 13.72 16.27 32.24
C SER A 191 13.52 17.69 32.78
N ASN A 192 12.62 18.47 32.18
CA ASN A 192 12.27 19.81 32.67
C ASN A 192 11.53 19.75 34.02
N LEU A 193 10.66 18.77 34.21
CA LEU A 193 9.95 18.54 35.47
C LEU A 193 10.91 18.20 36.61
N CYS A 194 11.97 17.42 36.36
CA CYS A 194 13.00 17.11 37.35
C CYS A 194 13.56 18.37 38.01
N ALA A 195 13.89 19.40 37.22
CA ALA A 195 14.43 20.66 37.74
C ALA A 195 13.50 21.37 38.73
N HIS A 196 12.18 21.11 38.66
CA HIS A 196 11.19 21.68 39.56
C HIS A 196 10.87 20.80 40.76
N CYS A 197 10.71 19.50 40.55
CA CYS A 197 10.38 18.54 41.62
C CYS A 197 11.55 18.34 42.59
N LEU A 198 12.79 18.45 42.11
CA LEU A 198 14.01 18.31 42.91
C LEU A 198 14.59 19.67 43.35
N LYS A 199 13.77 20.73 43.34
CA LYS A 199 14.22 22.06 43.75
C LYS A 199 14.53 22.06 45.24
N GLY A 200 15.81 22.12 45.59
CA GLY A 200 16.30 22.05 46.98
C GLY A 200 16.89 20.69 47.38
N THR A 201 16.87 19.69 46.49
CA THR A 201 17.55 18.40 46.67
C THR A 201 19.03 18.49 46.24
N ASN A 202 19.85 17.50 46.61
CA ASN A 202 21.25 17.40 46.18
C ASN A 202 21.40 17.59 44.66
N ALA A 203 22.28 18.50 44.24
CA ALA A 203 22.52 18.81 42.84
C ALA A 203 22.94 17.56 42.03
N ASP A 204 23.65 16.64 42.66
CA ASP A 204 24.09 15.38 42.06
C ASP A 204 22.90 14.47 41.67
N LEU A 205 21.89 14.35 42.54
CA LEU A 205 20.68 13.54 42.28
C LEU A 205 19.84 14.13 41.14
N LEU A 206 19.78 15.46 41.05
CA LEU A 206 19.13 16.16 39.94
C LEU A 206 19.85 15.88 38.62
N GLN A 207 21.18 16.00 38.61
CA GLN A 207 21.98 15.77 37.41
C GLN A 207 21.91 14.31 36.94
N GLU A 208 21.96 13.36 37.87
CA GLU A 208 21.80 11.92 37.57
C GLU A 208 20.45 11.66 36.91
N SER A 209 19.36 12.14 37.52
CA SER A 209 17.99 11.95 37.01
C SER A 209 17.81 12.57 35.62
N ILE A 210 18.30 13.79 35.39
CA ILE A 210 18.26 14.42 34.06
C ILE A 210 19.04 13.58 33.05
N SER A 211 20.24 13.11 33.43
CA SER A 211 21.08 12.32 32.52
C SER A 211 20.45 10.98 32.12
N GLU A 212 19.69 10.35 33.02
CA GLU A 212 18.91 9.14 32.73
C GLU A 212 17.79 9.42 31.72
N PHE A 213 17.01 10.48 31.90
CA PHE A 213 15.97 10.85 30.92
C PHE A 213 16.57 11.23 29.57
N GLU A 214 17.69 11.94 29.53
CA GLU A 214 18.42 12.22 28.30
C GLU A 214 18.93 10.93 27.61
N ASN A 215 19.35 9.93 28.38
CA ASN A 215 19.74 8.62 27.83
C ASN A 215 18.55 7.94 27.16
N PHE A 216 17.37 7.94 27.78
CA PHE A 216 16.16 7.42 27.15
C PHE A 216 15.76 8.25 25.92
N GLN A 217 15.93 9.58 25.96
CA GLN A 217 15.66 10.45 24.82
C GLN A 217 16.55 10.09 23.62
N ARG A 218 17.86 9.90 23.86
CA ARG A 218 18.81 9.45 22.84
C ARG A 218 18.41 8.10 22.24
N GLN A 219 18.00 7.15 23.08
CA GLN A 219 17.51 5.84 22.60
C GLN A 219 16.24 5.98 21.74
N CYS A 220 15.28 6.81 22.17
CA CYS A 220 14.05 7.11 21.43
C CYS A 220 14.35 7.62 20.03
N ARG A 221 15.26 8.60 19.93
CA ARG A 221 15.69 9.20 18.66
C ARG A 221 16.35 8.18 17.75
N MET A 222 17.24 7.34 18.29
CA MET A 222 17.91 6.29 17.51
C MET A 222 16.90 5.28 16.97
N PHE A 223 15.99 4.77 17.81
CA PHE A 223 14.97 3.82 17.38
C PHE A 223 13.98 4.42 16.37
N SER A 224 13.60 5.69 16.54
CA SER A 224 12.73 6.38 15.59
C SER A 224 13.41 6.55 14.23
N HIS A 225 14.70 6.92 14.23
CA HIS A 225 15.49 7.04 13.01
C HIS A 225 15.62 5.69 12.29
N THR A 226 15.93 4.61 13.02
CA THR A 226 15.98 3.24 12.46
C THR A 226 14.64 2.82 11.86
N ALA A 227 13.52 3.09 12.55
CA ALA A 227 12.19 2.79 12.03
C ALA A 227 11.88 3.59 10.75
N THR A 228 12.32 4.85 10.68
CA THR A 228 12.15 5.71 9.50
C THR A 228 12.97 5.21 8.31
N ASP A 229 14.22 4.80 8.52
CA ASP A 229 15.05 4.20 7.48
C ASP A 229 14.42 2.91 6.93
N LEU A 230 13.99 2.01 7.83
CA LEU A 230 13.31 0.78 7.45
C LEU A 230 12.00 1.07 6.68
N TYR A 231 11.24 2.09 7.09
CA TYR A 231 10.08 2.56 6.34
C TYR A 231 10.44 2.94 4.90
N HIS A 232 11.47 3.76 4.69
CA HIS A 232 11.91 4.16 3.34
C HIS A 232 12.38 2.96 2.49
N ARG A 233 13.08 2.01 3.12
CA ARG A 233 13.53 0.77 2.45
C ARG A 233 12.36 -0.13 2.05
N VAL A 234 11.35 -0.26 2.90
CA VAL A 234 10.12 -1.00 2.58
C VAL A 234 9.36 -0.34 1.43
N GLN A 235 9.24 0.99 1.43
CA GLN A 235 8.59 1.74 0.36
C GLN A 235 9.31 1.55 -0.99
N THR A 236 10.64 1.66 -0.98
CA THR A 236 11.46 1.43 -2.18
C THR A 236 11.31 -0.01 -2.70
N THR A 237 11.32 -1.00 -1.80
CA THR A 237 11.11 -2.42 -2.15
C THR A 237 9.72 -2.65 -2.73
N SER A 238 8.69 -2.02 -2.15
CA SER A 238 7.30 -2.12 -2.63
C SER A 238 7.16 -1.54 -4.03
N GLN A 239 7.77 -0.38 -4.28
CA GLN A 239 7.76 0.25 -5.60
C GLN A 239 8.49 -0.62 -6.64
N LEU A 240 9.65 -1.18 -6.27
CA LEU A 240 10.38 -2.09 -7.14
C LEU A 240 9.54 -3.33 -7.48
N LEU A 241 8.86 -3.92 -6.48
CA LEU A 241 7.97 -5.06 -6.69
C LEU A 241 6.81 -4.71 -7.61
N ALA A 242 6.13 -3.58 -7.39
CA ALA A 242 5.04 -3.12 -8.23
C ALA A 242 5.48 -2.88 -9.69
N ASN A 243 6.62 -2.21 -9.89
CA ASN A 243 7.20 -1.99 -11.21
C ASN A 243 7.55 -3.33 -11.89
N THR A 244 8.07 -4.30 -11.14
CA THR A 244 8.41 -5.64 -11.65
C THR A 244 7.17 -6.39 -12.12
N LEU A 245 6.09 -6.35 -11.33
CA LEU A 245 4.82 -6.97 -11.71
C LEU A 245 4.23 -6.32 -12.97
N SER A 246 4.26 -4.99 -13.08
CA SER A 246 3.80 -4.30 -14.29
C SER A 246 4.66 -4.64 -15.51
N PHE A 247 5.99 -4.73 -15.36
CA PHE A 247 6.89 -5.13 -16.45
C PHE A 247 6.60 -6.55 -16.93
N ARG A 248 6.28 -7.47 -16.01
CA ARG A 248 5.82 -8.82 -16.35
C ARG A 248 4.54 -8.78 -17.18
N GLU A 249 3.52 -8.05 -16.75
CA GLU A 249 2.27 -7.92 -17.50
C GLU A 249 2.52 -7.40 -18.93
N GLN A 250 3.46 -6.46 -19.10
CA GLN A 250 3.88 -5.97 -20.40
C GLN A 250 4.59 -7.06 -21.24
N LEU A 251 5.47 -7.86 -20.64
CA LEU A 251 6.15 -8.96 -21.35
C LEU A 251 5.18 -10.06 -21.77
N ASP A 252 4.23 -10.43 -20.90
CA ASP A 252 3.22 -11.44 -21.19
C ASP A 252 2.29 -10.96 -22.32
N SER A 253 1.87 -9.68 -22.29
CA SER A 253 1.13 -9.05 -23.37
C SER A 253 1.92 -9.02 -24.69
N ARG A 254 3.23 -8.72 -24.65
CA ARG A 254 4.10 -8.77 -25.85
C ARG A 254 4.17 -10.17 -26.45
N LYS A 255 4.39 -11.20 -25.63
CA LYS A 255 4.41 -12.61 -26.09
C LYS A 255 3.07 -13.01 -26.69
N GLN A 256 1.96 -12.60 -26.07
CA GLN A 256 0.62 -12.85 -26.61
C GLN A 256 0.42 -12.16 -27.96
N ASN A 257 0.87 -10.90 -28.09
CA ASN A 257 0.81 -10.16 -29.35
C ASN A 257 1.68 -10.80 -30.43
N GLU A 258 2.89 -11.27 -30.11
CA GLU A 258 3.75 -12.01 -31.06
C GLU A 258 3.09 -13.31 -31.52
N ASN A 259 2.50 -14.07 -30.59
CA ASN A 259 1.74 -15.27 -30.93
C ASN A 259 0.54 -14.95 -31.82
N MET A 260 -0.19 -13.86 -31.54
CA MET A 260 -1.27 -13.36 -32.39
C MET A 260 -0.77 -12.98 -33.79
N LEU A 261 0.39 -12.31 -33.90
CA LEU A 261 0.99 -11.97 -35.19
C LEU A 261 1.38 -13.22 -35.99
N ARG A 262 1.92 -14.26 -35.33
CA ARG A 262 2.21 -15.56 -35.97
C ARG A 262 0.94 -16.23 -36.44
N LEU A 263 -0.10 -16.28 -35.61
CA LEU A 263 -1.42 -16.80 -35.97
C LEU A 263 -2.01 -16.05 -37.17
N ASN A 264 -1.94 -14.71 -37.19
CA ASN A 264 -2.40 -13.91 -38.31
C ASN A 264 -1.63 -14.20 -39.60
N LYS A 265 -0.30 -14.38 -39.53
CA LYS A 265 0.49 -14.79 -40.72
C LYS A 265 0.05 -16.15 -41.25
N SER A 266 -0.20 -17.13 -40.38
CA SER A 266 -0.71 -18.45 -40.77
C SER A 266 -2.11 -18.36 -41.41
N VAL A 267 -3.02 -17.55 -40.86
CA VAL A 267 -4.36 -17.32 -41.42
C VAL A 267 -4.27 -16.68 -42.81
N VAL A 268 -3.40 -15.69 -43.00
CA VAL A 268 -3.16 -15.06 -44.30
C VAL A 268 -2.62 -16.08 -45.31
N PHE A 269 -1.70 -16.97 -44.89
CA PHE A 269 -1.18 -18.02 -45.75
C PHE A 269 -2.27 -19.00 -46.22
N ILE A 270 -3.09 -19.51 -45.28
CA ILE A 270 -4.20 -20.42 -45.61
C ILE A 270 -5.20 -19.75 -46.55
N THR A 271 -5.58 -18.51 -46.28
CA THR A 271 -6.51 -17.73 -47.11
C THR A 271 -5.97 -17.51 -48.52
N THR A 272 -4.65 -17.31 -48.65
CA THR A 272 -4.01 -17.18 -49.96
C THR A 272 -4.06 -18.50 -50.74
N LEU A 273 -3.86 -19.64 -50.07
CA LEU A 273 -3.94 -20.96 -50.70
C LEU A 273 -5.36 -21.30 -51.15
N THR A 274 -6.38 -20.97 -50.35
CA THR A 274 -7.78 -21.19 -50.71
C THR A 274 -8.19 -20.31 -51.89
N LEU A 275 -7.80 -19.03 -51.91
CA LEU A 275 -8.06 -18.12 -53.04
C LEU A 275 -7.38 -18.59 -54.34
N LEU A 276 -6.24 -19.27 -54.26
CA LEU A 276 -5.55 -19.85 -55.41
C LEU A 276 -6.24 -21.11 -55.94
N TYR A 277 -6.72 -21.97 -55.05
CA TYR A 277 -7.25 -23.28 -55.43
C TYR A 277 -8.75 -23.26 -55.77
N LEU A 278 -9.52 -22.39 -55.15
CA LEU A 278 -10.98 -22.35 -55.28
C LEU A 278 -11.48 -22.05 -56.72
N PRO A 279 -10.94 -21.06 -57.45
CA PRO A 279 -11.44 -20.72 -58.79
C PRO A 279 -11.21 -21.83 -59.84
N PRO A 280 -10.00 -22.41 -59.97
CA PRO A 280 -9.78 -23.55 -60.87
C PRO A 280 -10.65 -24.75 -60.53
N SER A 281 -10.83 -25.05 -59.23
CA SER A 281 -11.65 -26.19 -58.78
C SER A 281 -13.11 -26.02 -59.14
N PHE A 282 -13.65 -24.80 -59.04
CA PHE A 282 -15.01 -24.49 -59.48
C PHE A 282 -15.19 -24.71 -60.99
N ILE A 283 -14.25 -24.20 -61.79
CA ILE A 283 -14.26 -24.37 -63.26
C ILE A 283 -14.07 -25.84 -63.64
N ALA A 284 -13.23 -26.59 -62.93
CA ALA A 284 -13.03 -28.02 -63.14
C ALA A 284 -14.29 -28.82 -62.82
N THR A 285 -15.05 -28.44 -61.79
CA THR A 285 -16.34 -29.08 -61.46
C THR A 285 -17.39 -28.75 -62.52
N PHE A 286 -17.47 -27.50 -62.97
CA PHE A 286 -18.43 -27.06 -63.99
C PHE A 286 -18.21 -27.74 -65.34
N PHE A 287 -16.94 -27.91 -65.75
CA PHE A 287 -16.58 -28.48 -67.05
C PHE A 287 -16.19 -29.96 -67.02
N GLY A 288 -15.97 -30.54 -65.84
CA GLY A 288 -15.44 -31.90 -65.67
C GLY A 288 -16.32 -33.00 -66.26
N MET A 289 -17.63 -32.77 -66.37
CA MET A 289 -18.57 -33.71 -66.99
C MET A 289 -18.73 -33.53 -68.50
N ASN A 290 -18.29 -32.41 -69.08
CA ASN A 290 -18.60 -32.05 -70.47
C ASN A 290 -17.44 -32.30 -71.46
N PHE A 291 -16.20 -32.44 -70.98
CA PHE A 291 -15.01 -32.57 -71.85
C PHE A 291 -14.40 -33.97 -71.90
N PHE A 292 -14.77 -34.87 -70.98
CA PHE A 292 -14.27 -36.23 -70.93
C PHE A 292 -15.43 -37.20 -71.13
N ASP A 293 -15.40 -37.90 -72.27
CA ASP A 293 -16.36 -38.96 -72.58
C ASP A 293 -15.61 -40.29 -72.71
N MET A 294 -16.23 -41.39 -72.28
CA MET A 294 -15.63 -42.72 -72.27
C MET A 294 -16.20 -43.52 -73.44
N ASP A 295 -15.35 -43.85 -74.40
CA ASP A 295 -15.79 -44.60 -75.58
C ASP A 295 -16.19 -46.03 -75.18
N SER A 296 -17.48 -46.34 -75.35
CA SER A 296 -18.13 -47.58 -74.92
C SER A 296 -17.58 -48.86 -75.58
N VAL A 297 -16.76 -48.74 -76.64
CA VAL A 297 -16.23 -49.88 -77.39
C VAL A 297 -14.75 -50.17 -77.08
N THR A 298 -13.95 -49.15 -76.74
CA THR A 298 -12.48 -49.29 -76.57
C THR A 298 -11.96 -48.99 -75.16
N GLY A 299 -12.81 -48.46 -74.27
CA GLY A 299 -12.44 -48.12 -72.89
C GLY A 299 -11.40 -47.01 -72.77
N ARG A 300 -11.16 -46.25 -73.84
CA ARG A 300 -10.22 -45.12 -73.85
C ARG A 300 -10.97 -43.81 -73.57
N ILE A 301 -10.38 -42.99 -72.72
CA ILE A 301 -10.86 -41.65 -72.40
C ILE A 301 -10.56 -40.75 -73.61
N ILE A 302 -11.60 -40.28 -74.30
CA ILE A 302 -11.44 -39.34 -75.43
C ILE A 302 -11.63 -37.93 -74.88
N SER A 303 -10.59 -37.11 -74.96
CA SER A 303 -10.61 -35.71 -74.55
C SER A 303 -11.11 -34.83 -75.70
N SER A 304 -12.10 -33.98 -75.45
CA SER A 304 -12.60 -33.03 -76.44
C SER A 304 -11.54 -31.97 -76.81
N PRO A 305 -11.37 -31.63 -78.11
CA PRO A 305 -10.35 -30.69 -78.58
C PRO A 305 -10.53 -29.24 -78.06
N MET A 306 -11.63 -28.91 -77.39
CA MET A 306 -11.91 -27.59 -76.80
C MET A 306 -11.43 -27.41 -75.35
N ILE A 307 -10.60 -28.32 -74.83
CA ILE A 307 -10.04 -28.24 -73.46
C ILE A 307 -9.28 -26.93 -73.16
N TRP A 308 -8.83 -26.21 -74.19
CA TRP A 308 -8.22 -24.87 -74.04
C TRP A 308 -9.17 -23.83 -73.41
N ILE A 309 -10.49 -23.95 -73.59
CA ILE A 309 -11.48 -23.03 -72.99
C ILE A 309 -11.47 -23.16 -71.47
N TYR A 310 -11.34 -24.39 -70.94
CA TYR A 310 -11.19 -24.64 -69.51
C TYR A 310 -9.97 -23.90 -68.94
N VAL A 311 -8.82 -23.99 -69.61
CA VAL A 311 -7.58 -23.33 -69.19
C VAL A 311 -7.75 -21.81 -69.18
N LEU A 312 -8.34 -21.25 -70.25
CA LEU A 312 -8.56 -19.81 -70.38
C LEU A 312 -9.50 -19.27 -69.29
N CYS A 313 -10.63 -19.94 -69.06
CA CYS A 313 -11.60 -19.53 -68.03
C CYS A 313 -11.01 -19.64 -66.61
N SER A 314 -10.24 -20.69 -66.33
CA SER A 314 -9.57 -20.88 -65.04
C SER A 314 -8.55 -19.76 -64.76
N VAL A 315 -7.73 -19.40 -65.75
CA VAL A 315 -6.72 -18.32 -65.62
C VAL A 315 -7.39 -16.96 -65.42
N LEU A 316 -8.43 -16.67 -66.20
CA LEU A 316 -9.17 -15.41 -66.11
C LEU A 316 -9.83 -15.25 -64.73
N LEU A 317 -10.48 -16.32 -64.24
CA LEU A 317 -11.14 -16.29 -62.93
C LEU A 317 -10.13 -16.17 -61.78
N THR A 318 -8.99 -16.86 -61.86
CA THR A 318 -7.91 -16.75 -60.86
C THR A 318 -7.31 -15.34 -60.84
N THR A 319 -7.12 -14.72 -62.00
CA THR A 319 -6.62 -13.34 -62.08
C THR A 319 -7.61 -12.35 -61.47
N ALA A 320 -8.91 -12.54 -61.70
CA ALA A 320 -9.97 -11.71 -61.13
C ALA A 320 -10.05 -11.83 -59.60
N THR A 321 -9.94 -13.05 -59.05
CA THR A 321 -9.97 -13.26 -57.59
C THR A 321 -8.73 -12.72 -56.88
N PHE A 322 -7.52 -12.93 -57.43
CA PHE A 322 -6.30 -12.33 -56.89
C PHE A 322 -6.31 -10.80 -57.02
N GLY A 323 -6.80 -10.25 -58.13
CA GLY A 323 -6.94 -8.80 -58.32
C GLY A 323 -7.87 -8.17 -57.28
N THR A 324 -9.00 -8.82 -56.99
CA THR A 324 -9.95 -8.35 -55.96
C THR A 324 -9.35 -8.44 -54.56
N TYR A 325 -8.63 -9.51 -54.23
CA TYR A 325 -7.93 -9.65 -52.95
C TYR A 325 -6.84 -8.60 -52.76
N TYR A 326 -6.00 -8.37 -53.78
CA TYR A 326 -4.92 -7.40 -53.72
C TYR A 326 -5.45 -5.98 -53.53
N THR A 327 -6.49 -5.61 -54.29
CA THR A 327 -7.15 -4.29 -54.18
C THR A 327 -7.85 -4.08 -52.83
N MET A 328 -8.43 -5.13 -52.23
CA MET A 328 -8.97 -5.05 -50.86
C MET A 328 -7.85 -4.94 -49.81
N ARG A 329 -6.74 -5.66 -49.98
CA ARG A 329 -5.60 -5.64 -49.06
C ARG A 329 -4.87 -4.29 -49.06
N GLU A 330 -4.71 -3.66 -50.22
CA GLU A 330 -4.07 -2.34 -50.33
C GLU A 330 -4.98 -1.18 -49.88
N GLY A 331 -6.24 -1.45 -49.52
CA GLY A 331 -7.19 -0.45 -49.02
C GLY A 331 -7.58 0.62 -50.04
N SER A 332 -7.04 0.60 -51.26
CA SER A 332 -7.26 1.64 -52.26
C SER A 332 -8.71 1.65 -52.77
N PHE A 333 -9.33 0.47 -52.91
CA PHE A 333 -10.70 0.36 -53.42
C PHE A 333 -11.77 0.79 -52.41
N LEU A 334 -11.54 0.55 -51.11
CA LEU A 334 -12.42 1.04 -50.04
C LEU A 334 -12.24 2.55 -49.81
N ASN A 335 -11.03 3.09 -49.92
CA ASN A 335 -10.81 4.54 -49.80
C ASN A 335 -11.42 5.34 -50.97
N LEU A 336 -11.43 4.79 -52.20
CA LEU A 336 -12.11 5.45 -53.33
C LEU A 336 -13.64 5.41 -53.23
N LYS A 337 -14.24 4.39 -52.59
CA LYS A 337 -15.70 4.28 -52.45
C LYS A 337 -16.24 4.92 -51.16
N VAL A 338 -15.44 4.97 -50.09
CA VAL A 338 -15.79 5.64 -48.83
C VAL A 338 -15.67 7.16 -48.95
N SER A 339 -14.77 7.71 -49.76
CA SER A 339 -14.77 9.15 -50.07
C SER A 339 -16.03 9.57 -50.84
N GLY A 340 -16.51 8.73 -51.77
CA GLY A 340 -17.77 8.97 -52.50
C GLY A 340 -19.04 8.87 -51.64
N LEU A 341 -18.98 8.18 -50.49
CA LEU A 341 -20.11 8.04 -49.54
C LEU A 341 -20.01 8.97 -48.32
N ARG A 342 -18.83 9.52 -47.98
CA ARG A 342 -18.68 10.50 -46.88
C ARG A 342 -19.08 11.92 -47.25
N ASP A 343 -19.13 12.24 -48.54
CA ASP A 343 -19.46 13.59 -49.02
C ASP A 343 -20.98 13.82 -49.19
N LEU A 344 -21.78 12.75 -49.20
CA LEU A 344 -23.23 12.82 -49.06
C LEU A 344 -23.65 12.42 -47.64
N SER A 345 -24.24 13.38 -46.90
CA SER A 345 -25.19 13.16 -45.79
C SER A 345 -24.81 13.44 -44.33
N TRP A 346 -23.88 14.36 -43.98
CA TRP A 346 -23.85 14.83 -42.56
C TRP A 346 -23.61 16.32 -42.31
N ARG A 347 -23.13 17.11 -43.29
CA ARG A 347 -22.95 18.57 -43.10
C ARG A 347 -24.23 19.41 -43.29
N GLY A 348 -25.22 18.92 -44.06
CA GLY A 348 -26.46 19.66 -44.33
C GLY A 348 -27.53 19.58 -43.24
N LEU A 349 -27.48 18.57 -42.36
CA LEU A 349 -28.54 18.32 -41.37
C LEU A 349 -28.34 19.07 -40.03
N PHE A 350 -27.10 19.41 -39.68
CA PHE A 350 -26.81 20.11 -38.43
C PHE A 350 -26.85 21.65 -38.54
N TYR A 351 -26.66 22.21 -39.74
CA TYR A 351 -26.77 23.67 -39.93
C TYR A 351 -28.22 24.20 -39.92
N ARG A 352 -29.21 23.35 -40.24
CA ARG A 352 -30.63 23.78 -40.26
C ARG A 352 -31.31 23.73 -38.88
N LYS A 353 -30.71 23.05 -37.89
CA LYS A 353 -31.29 22.93 -36.54
C LYS A 353 -30.76 23.97 -35.55
N GLN A 354 -29.62 24.60 -35.83
CA GLN A 354 -29.06 25.68 -34.99
C GLN A 354 -29.60 27.07 -35.37
N HIS A 355 -29.96 27.31 -36.63
CA HIS A 355 -30.47 28.62 -37.04
C HIS A 355 -31.94 28.88 -36.66
N ASN A 356 -32.75 27.83 -36.45
CA ASN A 356 -34.15 27.98 -36.02
C ASN A 356 -34.32 28.16 -34.50
N ARG A 357 -33.32 27.86 -33.67
CA ARG A 357 -33.39 28.11 -32.21
C ARG A 357 -32.94 29.50 -31.78
N ALA A 358 -32.21 30.21 -32.62
CA ALA A 358 -31.72 31.57 -32.33
C ALA A 358 -32.74 32.67 -32.68
N VAL A 359 -33.81 32.35 -33.43
CA VAL A 359 -34.84 33.32 -33.84
C VAL A 359 -36.04 33.34 -32.88
N GLU A 360 -36.30 32.26 -32.13
CA GLU A 360 -37.43 32.20 -31.17
C GLU A 360 -37.15 32.82 -29.79
N LEU A 361 -35.90 33.16 -29.45
CA LEU A 361 -35.55 33.72 -28.13
C LEU A 361 -35.51 35.25 -28.06
N ASN A 362 -35.76 35.96 -29.17
CA ASN A 362 -35.80 37.43 -29.23
C ASN A 362 -37.19 38.03 -29.50
N ALA A 363 -38.27 37.25 -29.34
CA ALA A 363 -39.64 37.71 -29.61
C ALA A 363 -40.60 37.45 -28.44
N LEU A 364 -40.22 37.88 -27.23
CA LEU A 364 -41.17 38.06 -26.12
C LEU A 364 -41.06 39.50 -25.60
N PRO A 365 -42.11 40.34 -25.75
CA PRO A 365 -42.12 41.69 -25.21
C PRO A 365 -42.49 41.70 -23.72
N VAL A 366 -41.79 42.58 -22.99
CA VAL A 366 -42.05 43.22 -21.67
C VAL A 366 -42.96 42.50 -20.69
#